data_AF-A0A7Y8K363-F1
#
_entry.id   AF-A0A7Y8K363-F1
#
_cell.length_a   1.000
_cell.length_b   1.000
_cell.length_c   1.000
_cell.angle_alpha   90.00
_cell.angle_beta   90.00
_cell.angle_gamma   90.00
#
_symmetry.space_group_name_H-M   'P 1'
#
loop_
_entity.id
_entity.type
_entity.pdbx_description
1 polymer ?
#
loop_
_entity_poly.entity_id
_entity_poly.type
_entity_poly.pdbx_seq_one_letter_code
_entity_poly.pdbx_strand_id
1 'polypeptide(L)'
;MKKSSREALDAYYREAGSWATDKITGLQKSRRIAWIMAGAAAAVAVAEACALIVLMPLKTVEPYTLMVDRTTGFVQALKPLDPGQITPDKALVQSMLVQYVIAREGFDMATLQTDYRKVGLWSAEQARSDYLALMQASN
;
A
#
# COMPACT_ATOMS: atom_id res chain seq x y z
N MET A 1 40.83 44.30 -65.79
CA MET A 1 39.73 44.32 -64.80
C MET A 1 40.20 44.95 -63.51
N LYS A 2 39.46 45.91 -62.96
CA LYS A 2 39.78 46.60 -61.70
C LYS A 2 39.64 45.61 -60.53
N LYS A 3 40.59 45.63 -59.58
CA LYS A 3 40.67 44.71 -58.42
C LYS A 3 39.36 44.63 -57.63
N SER A 4 38.71 45.78 -57.41
CA SER A 4 37.42 45.91 -56.74
C SER A 4 36.29 45.08 -57.39
N SER A 5 36.28 44.93 -58.72
CA SER A 5 35.26 44.14 -59.39
C SER A 5 35.42 42.63 -59.16
N ARG A 6 36.65 42.14 -58.96
CA ARG A 6 36.89 40.72 -58.64
C ARG A 6 36.47 40.41 -57.20
N GLU A 7 36.83 41.29 -56.26
CA GLU A 7 36.44 41.14 -54.85
C GLU A 7 34.90 41.12 -54.68
N ALA A 8 34.17 41.91 -55.46
CA ALA A 8 32.71 41.90 -55.46
C ALA A 8 32.11 40.59 -56.04
N LEU A 9 32.71 40.04 -57.11
CA LEU A 9 32.30 38.75 -57.69
C LEU A 9 32.59 37.58 -56.73
N ASP A 10 33.74 37.58 -56.06
CA ASP A 10 34.10 36.55 -55.08
C ASP A 10 33.18 36.58 -53.84
N ALA A 11 32.73 37.78 -53.42
CA ALA A 11 31.71 37.91 -52.38
C ALA A 11 30.37 37.33 -52.83
N TYR A 12 29.93 37.63 -54.05
CA TYR A 12 28.68 37.11 -54.62
C TYR A 12 28.68 35.58 -54.74
N TYR A 13 29.75 34.96 -55.24
CA TYR A 13 29.83 33.50 -55.35
C TYR A 13 29.84 32.79 -53.98
N ARG A 14 30.46 33.41 -52.97
CA ARG A 14 30.46 32.91 -51.60
C ARG A 14 29.08 32.98 -50.95
N GLU A 15 28.34 34.05 -51.20
CA GLU A 15 26.95 34.20 -50.71
C GLU A 15 25.97 33.31 -51.47
N ALA A 16 26.17 33.09 -52.77
CA ALA A 16 25.40 32.09 -53.51
C ALA A 16 25.65 30.66 -52.99
N GLY A 17 26.88 30.37 -52.54
CA GLY A 17 27.23 29.09 -51.93
C GLY A 17 26.68 28.88 -50.51
N SER A 18 26.50 29.95 -49.74
CA SER A 18 26.05 29.87 -48.34
C SER A 18 24.59 29.41 -48.20
N TRP A 19 23.75 29.64 -49.22
CA TRP A 19 22.35 29.23 -49.21
C TRP A 19 22.15 27.70 -49.11
N ALA A 20 22.99 26.93 -49.81
CA ALA A 20 22.92 25.47 -49.77
C ALA A 20 23.33 24.92 -48.39
N THR A 21 24.37 25.50 -47.79
CA THR A 21 24.82 25.15 -46.43
C THR A 21 23.80 25.55 -45.36
N ASP A 22 23.14 26.70 -45.49
CA ASP A 22 22.10 27.14 -44.55
C ASP A 22 20.87 26.23 -44.57
N LYS A 23 20.46 25.75 -45.76
CA LYS A 23 19.39 24.75 -45.88
C LYS A 23 19.75 23.43 -45.20
N ILE A 24 20.95 22.90 -45.43
CA ILE A 24 21.39 21.63 -44.84
C ILE A 24 21.51 21.74 -43.32
N THR A 25 22.12 22.83 -42.82
CA THR A 25 22.26 23.06 -41.38
C THR A 25 20.91 23.29 -40.70
N GLY A 26 19.95 23.96 -41.37
CA GLY A 26 18.58 24.10 -40.91
C GLY A 26 17.86 22.77 -40.73
N LEU A 27 17.98 21.86 -41.71
CA LEU A 27 17.39 20.51 -41.65
C LEU A 27 18.03 19.63 -40.58
N GLN A 28 19.34 19.75 -40.35
CA GLN A 28 20.03 19.02 -39.28
C GLN A 28 19.58 19.50 -37.89
N LYS A 29 19.44 20.82 -37.71
CA LYS A 29 18.92 21.40 -36.46
C LYS A 29 17.49 20.97 -36.20
N SER A 30 16.60 21.05 -37.20
CA SER A 30 15.21 20.64 -37.04
C SER A 30 15.08 19.15 -36.73
N ARG A 31 15.86 18.29 -37.40
CA ARG A 31 15.91 16.86 -37.11
C ARG A 31 16.36 16.58 -35.68
N ARG A 32 17.38 17.28 -35.18
CA ARG A 32 17.83 17.14 -33.79
C ARG A 32 16.73 17.51 -32.79
N ILE A 33 16.05 18.63 -33.02
CA ILE A 33 14.93 19.08 -32.16
C ILE A 33 13.78 18.06 -32.22
N ALA A 34 13.44 17.56 -33.40
CA ALA A 34 12.41 16.55 -33.57
C ALA A 34 12.71 15.26 -32.79
N TRP A 35 13.96 14.79 -32.80
CA TRP A 35 14.37 13.62 -32.01
C TRP A 35 14.31 13.87 -30.50
N ILE A 36 14.65 15.07 -30.04
CA ILE A 36 14.52 15.44 -28.62
C ILE A 36 13.05 15.41 -28.21
N MET A 37 12.16 15.99 -29.01
CA MET A 37 10.73 16.01 -28.72
C MET A 37 10.10 14.61 -28.78
N ALA A 38 10.52 13.79 -29.75
CA ALA A 38 10.08 12.39 -29.83
C ALA A 38 10.53 11.59 -28.59
N GLY A 39 11.78 11.78 -28.14
CA GLY A 39 12.28 11.16 -26.91
C GLY A 39 11.55 11.63 -25.66
N ALA A 40 11.27 12.93 -25.55
CA ALA A 40 10.51 13.50 -24.44
C ALA A 40 9.07 12.95 -24.40
N ALA A 41 8.39 12.91 -25.55
CA ALA A 41 7.05 12.34 -25.66
C ALA A 41 7.02 10.85 -25.30
N ALA A 42 8.01 10.07 -25.75
CA ALA A 42 8.13 8.66 -25.39
C ALA A 42 8.34 8.46 -23.88
N ALA A 43 9.17 9.31 -23.24
CA ALA A 43 9.38 9.27 -21.80
C ALA A 43 8.09 9.58 -21.01
N VAL A 44 7.31 10.56 -21.45
CA VAL A 44 6.00 10.88 -20.84
C VAL A 44 5.04 9.71 -20.97
N ALA A 45 4.94 9.08 -22.16
CA ALA A 45 4.07 7.93 -22.35
C ALA A 45 4.44 6.74 -21.45
N VAL A 46 5.73 6.47 -21.25
CA VAL A 46 6.21 5.43 -20.32
C VAL A 46 5.88 5.79 -18.87
N ALA A 47 6.05 7.06 -18.48
CA ALA A 47 5.71 7.51 -17.13
C ALA A 47 4.20 7.35 -16.84
N GLU A 48 3.34 7.69 -17.81
CA GLU A 48 1.89 7.49 -17.72
C GLU A 48 1.54 6.00 -17.63
N ALA A 49 2.14 5.13 -18.44
CA ALA A 49 1.93 3.69 -18.36
C ALA A 49 2.31 3.13 -16.98
N CYS A 50 3.45 3.55 -16.43
CA CYS A 50 3.85 3.20 -15.07
C CYS A 50 2.85 3.69 -14.02
N ALA A 51 2.37 4.93 -14.15
CA ALA A 51 1.37 5.48 -13.24
C ALA A 51 0.06 4.68 -13.26
N LEU A 52 -0.40 4.25 -14.45
CA LEU A 52 -1.58 3.40 -14.59
C LEU A 52 -1.40 2.02 -13.94
N ILE A 53 -0.22 1.42 -14.08
CA ILE A 53 0.11 0.14 -13.40
C ILE A 53 0.06 0.31 -11.89
N VAL A 54 0.62 1.41 -11.37
CA VAL A 54 0.62 1.73 -9.94
C VAL A 54 -0.77 2.08 -9.41
N LEU A 55 -1.68 2.58 -10.27
CA LEU A 55 -3.06 2.89 -9.93
C LEU A 55 -4.00 1.67 -10.01
N MET A 56 -3.66 0.65 -10.80
CA MET A 56 -4.48 -0.56 -10.91
C MET A 56 -4.75 -1.34 -9.61
N PRO A 57 -3.89 -1.40 -8.57
CA PRO A 57 -4.16 -2.22 -7.39
C PRO A 57 -5.22 -1.67 -6.43
N LEU A 58 -5.94 -0.58 -6.76
CA LEU A 58 -6.93 0.05 -5.86
C LEU A 58 -8.27 -0.71 -5.68
N LYS A 59 -8.41 -1.92 -6.21
CA LYS A 59 -9.60 -2.76 -6.02
C LYS A 59 -9.26 -4.09 -5.39
N THR A 60 -8.88 -4.07 -4.11
CA THR A 60 -9.12 -5.23 -3.24
C THR A 60 -10.61 -5.26 -2.91
N VAL A 61 -11.34 -6.19 -3.53
CA VAL A 61 -12.70 -6.50 -3.11
C VAL A 61 -12.56 -7.25 -1.79
N GLU A 62 -12.71 -6.56 -0.66
CA GLU A 62 -12.91 -7.23 0.62
C GLU A 62 -14.23 -7.99 0.53
N PRO A 63 -14.23 -9.34 0.52
CA PRO A 63 -15.47 -10.09 0.46
C PRO A 63 -16.13 -10.01 1.84
N TYR A 64 -17.09 -9.09 1.99
CA TYR A 64 -17.99 -9.08 3.13
C TYR A 64 -18.90 -10.31 3.03
N THR A 65 -18.48 -11.40 3.67
CA THR A 65 -19.34 -12.58 3.82
C THR A 65 -20.33 -12.27 4.94
N LEU A 66 -21.49 -11.73 4.56
CA LEU A 66 -22.59 -11.47 5.49
C LEU A 66 -23.26 -12.81 5.82
N MET A 67 -23.04 -13.32 7.02
CA MET A 67 -23.81 -14.45 7.54
C MET A 67 -25.12 -13.91 8.13
N VAL A 68 -26.25 -14.24 7.50
CA VAL A 68 -27.58 -13.88 8.00
C VAL A 68 -28.09 -15.04 8.83
N ASP A 69 -28.20 -14.85 10.16
CA ASP A 69 -28.94 -15.78 11.00
C ASP A 69 -30.45 -15.60 10.72
N ARG A 70 -31.05 -16.64 10.16
CA ARG A 70 -32.44 -16.64 9.67
C ARG A 70 -33.47 -16.61 10.79
N THR A 71 -33.05 -16.80 12.04
CA THR A 71 -33.96 -16.90 13.20
C THR A 71 -34.14 -15.58 13.96
N THR A 72 -33.12 -14.70 13.95
CA THR A 72 -33.12 -13.45 14.73
C THR A 72 -33.02 -12.18 13.88
N GLY A 73 -32.65 -12.29 12.60
CA GLY A 73 -32.52 -11.13 11.71
C GLY A 73 -31.39 -10.17 12.06
N PHE A 74 -30.51 -10.55 13.00
CA PHE A 74 -29.38 -9.73 13.43
C PHE A 74 -28.26 -9.80 12.38
N VAL A 75 -27.98 -8.67 11.72
CA VAL A 75 -26.89 -8.57 10.75
C VAL A 75 -25.64 -8.13 11.50
N GLN A 76 -24.74 -9.07 11.78
CA GLN A 76 -23.45 -8.76 12.39
C GLN A 76 -22.39 -8.61 11.30
N ALA A 77 -21.83 -7.42 11.16
CA ALA A 77 -20.66 -7.20 10.30
C ALA A 77 -19.46 -7.92 10.92
N LEU A 78 -19.19 -9.14 10.46
CA LEU A 78 -17.93 -9.81 10.72
C LEU A 78 -16.84 -8.94 10.06
N LYS A 79 -16.04 -8.24 10.87
CA LYS A 79 -14.79 -7.62 10.39
C LYS A 79 -14.07 -8.68 9.56
N PRO A 80 -13.55 -8.34 8.36
CA PRO A 80 -12.81 -9.30 7.57
C PRO A 80 -11.70 -9.87 8.46
N LEU A 81 -11.80 -11.17 8.72
CA LEU A 81 -10.73 -11.93 9.36
C LEU A 81 -9.54 -11.78 8.45
N ASP A 82 -8.60 -10.94 8.86
CA ASP A 82 -7.35 -10.73 8.14
C ASP A 82 -6.63 -12.09 8.06
N PRO A 83 -6.61 -12.77 6.89
CA PRO A 83 -6.06 -14.11 6.77
C PRO A 83 -4.55 -14.11 7.02
N GLY A 84 -3.90 -12.94 6.96
CA GLY A 84 -2.48 -12.77 7.19
C GLY A 84 -2.08 -12.60 8.65
N GLN A 85 -3.02 -12.44 9.59
CA GLN A 85 -2.70 -12.01 10.96
C GLN A 85 -3.16 -12.95 12.08
N ILE A 86 -3.85 -14.04 11.76
CA ILE A 86 -4.16 -15.09 12.74
C ILE A 86 -3.34 -16.32 12.40
N THR A 87 -2.08 -16.34 12.81
CA THR A 87 -1.39 -17.61 13.04
C THR A 87 -2.29 -18.47 13.94
N PRO A 88 -2.43 -19.79 13.71
CA PRO A 88 -3.24 -20.66 14.57
C PRO A 88 -2.98 -20.44 16.08
N ASP A 89 -1.74 -20.11 16.42
CA ASP A 89 -1.30 -19.76 17.78
C ASP A 89 -2.02 -18.53 18.35
N LYS A 90 -2.27 -17.48 17.56
CA LYS A 90 -2.97 -16.27 18.03
C LYS A 90 -4.44 -16.55 18.33
N ALA A 91 -5.12 -17.35 17.49
CA ALA A 91 -6.51 -17.75 17.75
C ALA A 91 -6.62 -18.55 19.05
N LEU A 92 -5.68 -19.47 19.26
CA LEU A 92 -5.63 -20.26 20.49
C LEU A 92 -5.42 -19.36 21.71
N VAL A 93 -4.41 -18.48 21.68
CA VAL A 93 -4.12 -17.54 22.77
C VAL A 93 -5.32 -16.64 23.06
N GLN A 94 -5.98 -16.09 22.03
CA GLN A 94 -7.16 -15.25 22.20
C GLN A 94 -8.32 -16.02 22.85
N SER A 95 -8.55 -17.27 22.46
CA SER A 95 -9.58 -18.11 23.06
C SER A 95 -9.31 -18.41 24.54
N MET A 96 -8.04 -18.63 24.90
CA MET A 96 -7.62 -18.87 26.29
C MET A 96 -7.77 -17.59 27.12
N LEU A 97 -7.41 -16.43 26.58
CA LEU A 97 -7.59 -15.14 27.25
C LEU A 97 -9.07 -14.84 27.54
N VAL A 98 -9.96 -15.08 26.57
CA VAL A 98 -11.39 -14.88 26.77
C VAL A 98 -11.93 -15.79 27.87
N GLN A 99 -11.57 -17.08 27.86
CA GLN A 99 -11.98 -18.03 28.89
C GLN A 99 -11.44 -17.66 30.28
N TYR A 100 -10.20 -17.16 30.35
CA TYR A 100 -9.61 -16.69 31.59
C TYR A 100 -10.36 -15.50 32.18
N VAL A 101 -10.67 -14.49 31.35
CA VAL A 101 -11.41 -13.29 31.78
C VAL A 101 -12.81 -13.66 32.25
N ILE A 102 -13.52 -14.53 31.52
CA ILE A 102 -14.85 -15.00 31.93
C ILE A 102 -14.78 -15.73 33.27
N ALA A 103 -13.79 -16.58 33.51
CA ALA A 103 -13.66 -17.29 34.77
C ALA A 103 -13.22 -16.40 35.95
N ARG A 104 -12.49 -15.31 35.68
CA ARG A 104 -12.02 -14.38 36.72
C ARG A 104 -13.06 -13.34 37.11
N GLU A 105 -13.72 -12.76 36.12
CA GLU A 105 -14.64 -11.63 36.28
C GLU A 105 -16.11 -12.06 36.28
N GLY A 106 -16.40 -13.26 35.76
CA GLY A 106 -17.74 -13.85 35.80
C GLY A 106 -18.07 -14.42 37.18
N PHE A 107 -19.35 -14.41 37.53
CA PHE A 107 -19.85 -14.97 38.77
C PHE A 107 -21.08 -15.84 38.49
N ASP A 108 -20.93 -17.14 38.74
CA ASP A 108 -22.03 -18.11 38.76
C ASP A 108 -21.81 -19.07 39.95
N MET A 109 -22.81 -19.20 40.81
CA MET A 109 -22.76 -20.07 42.00
C MET A 109 -22.51 -21.54 41.64
N ALA A 110 -23.00 -22.01 40.49
CA ALA A 110 -22.83 -23.39 40.05
C ALA A 110 -21.39 -23.69 39.60
N THR A 111 -20.67 -22.70 39.04
CA THR A 111 -19.33 -22.89 38.48
C THR A 111 -18.22 -22.28 39.32
N LEU A 112 -18.56 -21.53 40.37
CA LEU A 112 -17.62 -20.77 41.22
C LEU A 112 -16.37 -21.56 41.62
N GLN A 113 -16.55 -22.80 42.09
CA GLN A 113 -15.43 -23.65 42.51
C GLN A 113 -14.51 -24.06 41.35
N THR A 114 -15.10 -24.28 40.17
CA THR A 114 -14.36 -24.67 38.97
C THR A 114 -13.61 -23.47 38.39
N ASP A 115 -14.24 -22.29 38.39
CA ASP A 115 -13.64 -21.07 37.88
C ASP A 115 -12.53 -20.57 38.79
N TYR A 116 -12.70 -20.64 40.12
CA TYR A 116 -11.64 -20.37 41.08
C TYR A 116 -10.39 -21.23 40.85
N ARG A 117 -10.56 -22.53 40.62
CA ARG A 117 -9.46 -23.44 40.29
C ARG A 117 -8.83 -23.12 38.93
N LYS A 118 -9.65 -22.81 37.93
CA LYS A 118 -9.20 -22.47 36.57
C LYS A 118 -8.32 -21.23 36.57
N VAL A 119 -8.76 -20.15 37.22
CA VAL A 119 -7.99 -18.91 37.36
C VAL A 119 -6.69 -19.18 38.11
N GLY A 120 -6.73 -19.97 39.19
CA GLY A 120 -5.53 -20.32 39.95
C GLY A 120 -4.49 -21.12 39.15
N LEU A 121 -4.92 -22.01 38.25
CA LEU A 121 -4.03 -22.81 37.40
C LEU A 121 -3.49 -22.02 36.20
N TRP A 122 -4.25 -21.05 35.69
CA TRP A 122 -3.90 -20.28 34.49
C TRP A 122 -3.16 -18.97 34.82
N SER A 123 -3.02 -18.65 36.10
CA SER A 123 -2.29 -17.47 36.59
C SER A 123 -0.84 -17.78 36.95
N ALA A 124 0.05 -16.83 36.67
CA ALA A 124 1.39 -16.82 37.25
C ALA A 124 1.35 -16.51 38.76
N GLU A 125 2.44 -16.81 39.49
CA GLU A 125 2.49 -16.76 40.97
C GLU A 125 1.89 -15.48 41.57
N GLN A 126 2.30 -14.30 41.08
CA GLN A 126 1.80 -13.02 41.57
C GLN A 126 0.30 -12.81 41.28
N ALA A 127 -0.14 -13.06 40.05
CA ALA A 127 -1.54 -12.88 39.66
C ALA A 127 -2.46 -13.85 40.42
N ARG A 128 -1.96 -15.05 40.71
CA ARG A 128 -2.63 -16.05 41.53
C ARG A 128 -2.79 -15.57 42.96
N SER A 129 -1.71 -15.12 43.61
CA SER A 129 -1.78 -14.63 45.00
C SER A 129 -2.76 -13.46 45.15
N ASP A 130 -2.75 -12.54 44.18
CA ASP A 130 -3.65 -11.38 44.20
C ASP A 130 -5.12 -11.81 44.09
N TYR A 131 -5.44 -12.75 43.21
CA TYR A 131 -6.79 -13.30 43.06
C TYR A 131 -7.25 -14.07 44.31
N LEU A 132 -6.37 -14.87 44.91
CA LEU A 132 -6.68 -15.62 46.13
C LEU A 132 -6.98 -14.67 47.31
N ALA A 133 -6.22 -13.58 47.44
CA ALA A 133 -6.46 -12.56 48.46
C ALA A 133 -7.82 -11.87 48.28
N LEU A 134 -8.19 -11.55 47.03
CA LEU A 134 -9.50 -10.96 46.72
C LEU A 134 -10.67 -11.88 47.12
N MET A 135 -10.56 -13.19 46.86
CA MET A 135 -11.61 -14.17 47.18
C MET A 135 -11.70 -14.52 48.67
N GLN A 136 -10.61 -14.36 49.43
CA GLN A 136 -10.63 -14.53 50.89
C GLN A 136 -11.29 -13.35 51.60
N ALA A 137 -11.18 -12.14 51.05
CA ALA A 137 -11.78 -10.95 51.65
C ALA A 137 -13.31 -10.87 51.53
N SER A 138 -13.93 -11.72 50.69
CA SER A 138 -15.38 -11.75 50.47
C SER A 138 -16.12 -12.88 51.20
N ASN A 139 -15.48 -13.57 52.14
CA ASN A 139 -16.12 -14.49 53.11
C ASN A 139 -15.97 -13.94 54.52
#